data_AF-A0A2J8N7Z2-F1
#
_entry.id   AF-A0A2J8N7Z2-F1
#
_cell.length_a   1.000
_cell.length_b   1.000
_cell.length_c   1.000
_cell.angle_alpha   90.00
_cell.angle_beta   90.00
_cell.angle_gamma   90.00
#
_symmetry.space_group_name_H-M   'P 1'
#
loop_
_entity.id
_entity.type
_entity.pdbx_description
1 polymer ?
#
loop_
_entity_poly.entity_id
_entity_poly.type
_entity_poly.pdbx_seq_one_letter_code
_entity_poly.pdbx_strand_id
1 'polypeptide(L)'
;MWRAGSMSAELGVGCALRAVNERVQQAVARRPRDLPAIQPRLVAVSKTKPADMVIEAYGYGQRTFGENYVQELLEKASNPKILSLCPEIKWHFIGHLQKQNVNKLMAVPNLFMLETVDSVKLADKVNSSWQKKGSPERLKVMVQINTSGEES
;
A
#
# COMPACT_ATOMS: atom_id res chain seq x y z
N MET A 1 -5.84 -16.94 22.10
CA MET A 1 -7.14 -16.95 21.38
C MET A 1 -7.76 -15.56 21.49
N TRP A 2 -7.34 -14.62 20.62
CA TRP A 2 -7.95 -13.28 20.58
C TRP A 2 -9.09 -13.29 19.57
N ARG A 3 -10.33 -13.36 20.07
CA ARG A 3 -11.54 -13.12 19.25
C ARG A 3 -11.71 -11.62 19.07
N ALA A 4 -10.99 -11.05 18.10
CA ALA A 4 -11.29 -9.73 17.55
C ALA A 4 -12.09 -9.91 16.24
N GLY A 5 -13.26 -10.53 16.36
CA GLY A 5 -14.11 -10.86 15.22
C GLY A 5 -15.57 -10.82 15.63
N SER A 6 -16.14 -9.61 15.73
CA SER A 6 -17.60 -9.39 15.55
C SER A 6 -17.97 -7.90 15.50
N MET A 7 -17.35 -7.00 16.27
CA MET A 7 -17.79 -5.59 16.31
C MET A 7 -17.38 -4.73 15.11
N SER A 8 -16.36 -5.13 14.33
CA SER A 8 -15.93 -4.35 13.16
C SER A 8 -16.72 -4.69 11.89
N ALA A 9 -17.57 -5.72 11.92
CA ALA A 9 -18.36 -6.14 10.76
C ALA A 9 -19.70 -5.37 10.65
N GLU A 10 -20.21 -4.83 11.76
CA GLU A 10 -21.46 -4.04 11.78
C GLU A 10 -21.24 -2.55 11.50
N LEU A 11 -20.00 -2.07 11.60
CA LEU A 11 -19.61 -0.71 11.28
C LEU A 11 -18.87 -0.74 9.93
N GLY A 12 -19.49 -0.21 8.88
CA GLY A 12 -18.95 -0.20 7.51
C GLY A 12 -17.55 0.41 7.40
N VAL A 13 -16.91 0.25 6.23
CA VAL A 13 -15.49 0.61 6.02
C VAL A 13 -15.20 2.05 6.40
N GLY A 14 -16.13 2.96 6.17
CA GLY A 14 -16.02 4.38 6.57
C GLY A 14 -15.88 4.60 8.07
N CYS A 15 -16.65 3.89 8.89
CA CYS A 15 -16.57 3.99 10.34
C CYS A 15 -15.22 3.47 10.85
N ALA A 16 -14.77 2.32 10.34
CA ALA A 16 -13.47 1.75 10.67
C ALA A 16 -12.32 2.70 10.26
N LEU A 17 -12.40 3.28 9.06
CA LEU A 17 -11.40 4.23 8.56
C LEU A 17 -11.33 5.49 9.41
N ARG A 18 -12.48 6.05 9.80
CA ARG A 18 -12.54 7.22 10.70
C ARG A 18 -11.89 6.91 12.04
N ALA A 19 -12.23 5.79 12.67
CA ALA A 19 -11.65 5.39 13.95
C ALA A 19 -10.12 5.18 13.86
N VAL A 20 -9.60 4.65 12.75
CA VAL A 20 -8.14 4.55 12.53
C VAL A 20 -7.51 5.93 12.38
N ASN A 21 -8.10 6.83 11.59
CA ASN A 21 -7.59 8.18 11.40
C ASN A 21 -7.57 8.98 12.72
N GLU A 22 -8.61 8.86 13.55
CA GLU A 22 -8.63 9.48 14.88
C GLU A 22 -7.49 8.99 15.76
N ARG A 23 -7.22 7.68 15.78
CA ARG A 23 -6.07 7.12 16.51
C ARG A 23 -4.74 7.63 15.98
N VAL A 24 -4.60 7.77 14.66
CA VAL A 24 -3.40 8.38 14.05
C VAL A 24 -3.24 9.83 14.52
N GLN A 25 -4.31 10.63 14.50
CA GLN A 25 -4.26 12.02 14.95
C GLN A 25 -3.91 12.14 16.45
N GLN A 26 -4.48 11.27 17.29
CA GLN A 26 -4.12 11.21 18.71
C GLN A 26 -2.65 10.85 18.92
N ALA A 27 -2.10 9.91 18.13
CA ALA A 27 -0.69 9.56 18.20
C ALA A 27 0.22 10.72 17.75
N VAL A 28 -0.18 11.44 16.69
CA VAL A 28 0.53 12.65 16.22
C VAL A 28 0.51 13.73 17.30
N ALA A 29 -0.61 13.98 17.96
CA ALA A 29 -0.73 14.98 19.03
C ALA A 29 0.13 14.66 20.26
N ARG A 30 0.44 13.39 20.51
CA ARG A 30 1.32 12.94 21.61
C ARG A 30 2.81 12.97 21.26
N ARG A 31 3.17 13.30 20.01
CA ARG A 31 4.57 13.32 19.58
C ARG A 31 5.38 14.35 20.38
N PRO A 32 6.59 14.01 20.84
CA PRO A 32 7.53 14.97 21.42
C PRO A 32 7.78 16.18 20.50
N ARG A 33 7.84 17.39 21.08
CA ARG A 33 7.92 18.65 20.32
C ARG A 33 9.28 18.88 19.64
N ASP A 34 10.30 18.18 20.10
CA ASP A 34 11.66 18.18 19.57
C ASP A 34 11.81 17.31 18.30
N LEU A 35 10.84 16.43 18.02
CA LEU A 35 10.83 15.63 16.80
C LEU A 35 10.13 16.36 15.64
N PRO A 36 10.56 16.11 14.38
CA PRO A 36 9.91 16.71 13.21
C PRO A 36 8.40 16.43 13.15
N ALA A 37 7.62 17.48 12.82
CA ALA A 37 6.16 17.42 12.68
C ALA A 37 5.72 16.85 11.31
N ILE A 38 6.10 15.60 11.02
CA ILE A 38 5.70 14.88 9.81
C ILE A 38 4.33 14.22 10.01
N GLN A 39 3.36 14.52 9.14
CA GLN A 39 2.07 13.84 9.12
C GLN A 39 2.24 12.38 8.62
N PRO A 40 1.87 11.37 9.42
CA PRO A 40 1.89 9.98 8.97
C PRO A 40 0.91 9.76 7.82
N ARG A 41 1.31 8.96 6.85
CA ARG A 41 0.45 8.47 5.78
C ARG A 41 -0.22 7.17 6.24
N LEU A 42 -1.55 7.15 6.25
CA LEU A 42 -2.29 5.91 6.42
C LEU A 42 -2.28 5.11 5.11
N VAL A 43 -1.73 3.89 5.14
CA VAL A 43 -1.79 2.92 4.03
C VAL A 43 -2.83 1.86 4.41
N ALA A 44 -3.94 1.78 3.67
CA ALA A 44 -4.99 0.79 3.91
C ALA A 44 -4.61 -0.53 3.22
N VAL A 45 -4.28 -1.56 3.97
CA VAL A 45 -3.90 -2.87 3.41
C VAL A 45 -5.15 -3.62 2.97
N SER A 46 -5.30 -3.80 1.65
CA SER A 46 -6.50 -4.37 1.03
C SER A 46 -6.34 -5.79 0.53
N LYS A 47 -5.20 -6.44 0.80
CA LYS A 47 -4.97 -7.86 0.46
C LYS A 47 -6.14 -8.73 0.92
N THR A 48 -6.54 -9.67 0.07
CA THR A 48 -7.70 -10.56 0.23
C THR A 48 -9.08 -9.88 0.35
N LYS A 49 -9.16 -8.55 0.18
CA LYS A 49 -10.43 -7.81 0.15
C LYS A 49 -10.90 -7.56 -1.28
N PRO A 50 -12.22 -7.63 -1.55
CA PRO A 50 -12.75 -7.38 -2.88
C PRO A 50 -12.56 -5.91 -3.30
N ALA A 51 -12.56 -5.66 -4.61
CA ALA A 51 -12.43 -4.31 -5.17
C ALA A 51 -13.51 -3.33 -4.65
N ASP A 52 -14.72 -3.82 -4.38
CA ASP A 52 -15.80 -2.97 -3.87
C ASP A 52 -15.47 -2.36 -2.50
N MET A 53 -14.73 -3.05 -1.62
CA MET A 53 -14.27 -2.47 -0.34
C MET A 53 -13.19 -1.41 -0.55
N VAL A 54 -12.36 -1.53 -1.59
CA VAL A 54 -11.38 -0.50 -1.97
C VAL A 54 -12.10 0.75 -2.46
N ILE A 55 -13.12 0.58 -3.30
CA ILE A 55 -13.96 1.67 -3.82
C ILE A 55 -14.71 2.36 -2.66
N GLU A 56 -15.28 1.59 -1.74
CA GLU A 56 -15.93 2.14 -0.54
C GLU A 56 -14.94 2.97 0.30
N ALA A 57 -13.77 2.41 0.65
CA ALA A 57 -12.74 3.13 1.38
C ALA A 57 -12.30 4.41 0.65
N TYR A 58 -12.17 4.34 -0.68
CA TYR A 58 -11.83 5.49 -1.52
C TYR A 58 -12.89 6.59 -1.45
N GLY A 59 -14.17 6.21 -1.44
CA GLY A 59 -15.29 7.12 -1.24
C GLY A 59 -15.25 7.85 0.12
N TYR A 60 -14.66 7.23 1.14
CA TYR A 60 -14.40 7.85 2.45
C TYR A 60 -13.07 8.62 2.52
N GLY A 61 -12.44 8.91 1.39
CA GLY A 61 -11.23 9.74 1.32
C GLY A 61 -9.92 8.98 1.42
N GLN A 62 -9.93 7.65 1.57
CA GLN A 62 -8.70 6.88 1.49
C GLN A 62 -8.10 6.96 0.08
N ARG A 63 -6.79 7.17 -0.03
CA ARG A 63 -6.11 7.24 -1.32
C ARG A 63 -4.98 6.24 -1.47
N THR A 64 -4.37 5.82 -0.36
CA THR A 64 -3.19 4.96 -0.38
C THR A 64 -3.54 3.54 0.04
N PHE A 65 -3.26 2.56 -0.80
CA PHE A 65 -3.63 1.17 -0.55
C PHE A 65 -2.41 0.25 -0.67
N GLY A 66 -2.32 -0.73 0.22
CA GLY A 66 -1.22 -1.70 0.28
C GLY A 66 -1.66 -3.08 -0.19
N GLU A 67 -0.88 -3.69 -1.08
CA GLU A 67 -1.10 -5.06 -1.56
C GLU A 67 0.15 -5.92 -1.40
N ASN A 68 -0.07 -7.21 -1.10
CA ASN A 68 1.02 -8.18 -0.87
C ASN A 68 1.31 -9.04 -2.10
N TYR A 69 0.33 -9.24 -2.98
CA TYR A 69 0.43 -10.18 -4.09
C TYR A 69 0.36 -9.43 -5.42
N VAL A 70 1.37 -9.61 -6.28
CA VAL A 70 1.47 -8.85 -7.54
C VAL A 70 0.27 -9.10 -8.45
N GLN A 71 -0.21 -10.35 -8.50
CA GLN A 71 -1.36 -10.73 -9.33
C GLN A 71 -2.64 -10.06 -8.83
N GLU A 72 -2.92 -10.12 -7.52
CA GLU A 72 -4.08 -9.47 -6.91
C GLU A 72 -4.05 -7.95 -7.11
N LEU A 73 -2.87 -7.33 -6.92
CA LEU A 73 -2.69 -5.90 -7.15
C LEU A 73 -2.98 -5.54 -8.61
N LEU A 74 -2.44 -6.30 -9.56
CA LEU A 74 -2.67 -6.06 -10.99
C LEU A 74 -4.15 -6.21 -11.36
N GLU A 75 -4.82 -7.23 -10.83
CA GLU A 75 -6.26 -7.47 -11.04
C GLU A 75 -7.12 -6.32 -10.50
N LYS A 76 -6.83 -5.84 -9.28
CA LYS A 76 -7.54 -4.69 -8.69
C LYS A 76 -7.25 -3.41 -9.45
N ALA A 77 -5.98 -3.12 -9.71
CA ALA A 77 -5.56 -1.89 -10.38
C ALA A 77 -6.05 -1.82 -11.84
N SER A 78 -6.26 -2.97 -12.49
CA SER A 78 -6.82 -3.05 -13.84
C SER A 78 -8.34 -3.19 -13.86
N ASN A 79 -9.00 -3.27 -12.70
CA ASN A 79 -10.44 -3.38 -12.61
C ASN A 79 -11.09 -2.12 -13.18
N PRO A 80 -12.02 -2.22 -14.16
CA PRO A 80 -12.65 -1.05 -14.78
C PRO A 80 -13.34 -0.10 -13.80
N LYS A 81 -13.92 -0.62 -12.70
CA LYS A 81 -14.54 0.21 -11.65
C LYS A 81 -13.50 0.98 -10.85
N ILE A 82 -12.35 0.37 -10.53
CA ILE A 82 -11.26 1.08 -9.82
C ILE A 82 -10.67 2.16 -10.73
N LEU A 83 -10.42 1.84 -12.00
CA LEU A 83 -9.87 2.81 -12.96
C LEU A 83 -10.78 4.03 -13.13
N SER A 84 -12.11 3.84 -13.13
CA SER A 84 -13.07 4.93 -13.31
C SER A 84 -13.41 5.69 -12.02
N LEU A 85 -13.64 4.98 -10.91
CA LEU A 85 -14.11 5.57 -9.64
C LEU A 85 -12.97 6.01 -8.73
N CYS A 86 -11.75 5.49 -8.93
CA CYS A 86 -10.60 5.75 -8.06
C CYS A 86 -9.38 6.30 -8.83
N PRO A 87 -9.52 7.39 -9.62
CA PRO A 87 -8.46 7.87 -10.51
C PRO A 87 -7.17 8.30 -9.78
N GLU A 88 -7.28 8.73 -8.53
CA GLU A 88 -6.14 9.20 -7.72
C GLU A 88 -5.57 8.12 -6.78
N ILE A 89 -5.97 6.85 -6.95
CA ILE A 89 -5.51 5.76 -6.09
C ILE A 89 -3.98 5.63 -6.15
N LYS A 90 -3.36 5.37 -5.02
CA LYS A 90 -1.91 5.19 -4.89
C LYS A 90 -1.63 3.79 -4.38
N TRP A 91 -1.18 2.92 -5.27
CA TRP A 91 -0.86 1.55 -4.91
C TRP A 91 0.55 1.44 -4.34
N HIS A 92 0.63 0.84 -3.16
CA HIS A 92 1.86 0.45 -2.50
C HIS A 92 1.97 -1.07 -2.58
N PHE A 93 3.09 -1.57 -3.12
CA PHE A 93 3.42 -2.98 -3.00
C PHE A 93 4.23 -3.20 -1.73
N ILE A 94 3.67 -3.98 -0.80
CA ILE A 94 4.23 -4.21 0.54
C ILE A 94 4.50 -5.70 0.82
N GLY A 95 4.37 -6.55 -0.20
CA GLY A 95 4.71 -7.97 -0.12
C GLY A 95 6.14 -8.24 -0.58
N HIS A 96 6.63 -9.46 -0.36
CA HIS A 96 7.94 -9.86 -0.87
C HIS A 96 7.92 -9.92 -2.41
N LEU A 97 8.82 -9.18 -3.08
CA LEU A 97 8.88 -9.10 -4.54
C LEU A 97 9.87 -10.10 -5.14
N GLN A 98 9.34 -11.19 -5.67
CA GLN A 98 10.14 -12.11 -6.47
C GLN A 98 10.60 -11.47 -7.79
N LYS A 99 11.87 -11.70 -8.18
CA LYS A 99 12.49 -11.12 -9.39
C LYS A 99 11.67 -11.33 -10.68
N GLN A 100 11.04 -12.50 -10.83
CA GLN A 100 10.21 -12.83 -11.99
C GLN A 100 8.92 -12.00 -12.09
N ASN A 101 8.44 -11.50 -10.95
CA ASN A 101 7.21 -10.70 -10.88
C ASN A 101 7.46 -9.20 -11.02
N VAL A 102 8.73 -8.75 -11.09
CA VAL A 102 9.06 -7.32 -11.23
C VAL A 102 8.37 -6.71 -12.45
N ASN A 103 8.47 -7.34 -13.62
CA ASN A 103 7.87 -6.80 -14.84
C ASN A 103 6.33 -6.73 -14.73
N LYS A 104 5.70 -7.72 -14.09
CA LYS A 104 4.25 -7.71 -13.84
C LYS A 104 3.87 -6.57 -12.90
N LEU A 105 4.65 -6.34 -11.84
CA LEU A 105 4.43 -5.22 -10.93
C LEU A 105 4.59 -3.87 -11.65
N MET A 106 5.59 -3.71 -12.53
CA MET A 106 5.78 -2.45 -13.26
C MET A 106 4.59 -2.13 -14.18
N ALA A 107 3.84 -3.14 -14.64
CA ALA A 107 2.65 -2.95 -15.47
C ALA A 107 1.41 -2.44 -14.68
N VAL A 108 1.45 -2.43 -13.35
CA VAL A 108 0.33 -1.99 -12.50
C VAL A 108 0.03 -0.49 -12.75
N PRO A 109 -1.21 -0.15 -13.14
CA PRO A 109 -1.67 1.24 -13.19
C PRO A 109 -1.60 1.89 -11.83
N ASN A 110 -1.20 3.16 -11.77
CA ASN A 110 -1.10 3.93 -10.52
C ASN A 110 -0.24 3.26 -9.42
N LEU A 111 0.76 2.45 -9.81
CA LEU A 111 1.80 2.01 -8.89
C LEU A 111 2.58 3.22 -8.38
N PHE A 112 2.46 3.48 -7.09
CA PHE A 112 3.04 4.65 -6.45
C PHE A 112 4.33 4.33 -5.68
N MET A 113 4.40 3.17 -5.03
CA MET A 113 5.54 2.81 -4.19
C MET A 113 5.77 1.30 -4.12
N LEU A 114 7.03 0.90 -4.07
CA LEU A 114 7.49 -0.46 -3.71
C LEU A 114 8.21 -0.39 -2.36
N GLU A 115 7.67 -1.00 -1.31
CA GLU A 115 8.22 -0.86 0.05
C GLU A 115 9.21 -1.95 0.46
N THR A 116 9.44 -2.94 -0.41
CA THR A 116 10.07 -4.23 -0.06
C THR A 116 11.34 -4.52 -0.85
N VAL A 117 12.13 -3.49 -1.18
CA VAL A 117 13.44 -3.71 -1.80
C VAL A 117 14.43 -4.18 -0.73
N ASP A 118 14.90 -5.42 -0.84
CA ASP A 118 15.76 -6.08 0.16
C ASP A 118 17.18 -6.38 -0.33
N SER A 119 17.47 -6.14 -1.61
CA SER A 119 18.75 -6.51 -2.21
C SER A 119 19.10 -5.63 -3.41
N VAL A 120 20.40 -5.41 -3.62
CA VAL A 120 20.93 -4.68 -4.79
C VAL A 120 20.45 -5.31 -6.10
N LYS A 121 20.48 -6.66 -6.18
CA LYS A 121 20.01 -7.40 -7.36
C LYS A 121 18.53 -7.14 -7.68
N LEU A 122 17.69 -6.98 -6.66
CA LEU A 122 16.28 -6.62 -6.85
C LEU A 122 16.14 -5.16 -7.27
N ALA A 123 16.87 -4.24 -6.62
CA ALA A 123 16.90 -2.82 -6.96
C ALA A 123 17.29 -2.58 -8.44
N ASP A 124 18.37 -3.23 -8.91
CA ASP A 124 18.83 -3.14 -10.30
C ASP A 124 17.78 -3.62 -11.29
N LYS A 125 17.10 -4.72 -10.96
CA LYS A 125 16.04 -5.30 -11.78
C LYS A 125 14.82 -4.38 -11.85
N VAL A 126 14.42 -3.80 -10.71
CA VAL A 126 13.31 -2.83 -10.63
C VAL A 126 13.64 -1.59 -11.45
N ASN A 127 14.82 -0.99 -11.25
CA ASN A 127 15.26 0.18 -12.00
C ASN A 127 15.28 -0.06 -13.52
N SER A 128 15.89 -1.17 -13.95
CA SER A 128 15.94 -1.54 -15.37
C SER A 128 14.55 -1.77 -15.98
N SER A 129 13.63 -2.37 -15.22
CA SER A 129 12.26 -2.62 -15.69
C SER A 129 11.42 -1.33 -15.75
N TRP A 130 11.57 -0.45 -14.76
CA TRP A 130 10.90 0.84 -14.73
C TRP A 130 11.35 1.78 -15.87
N GLN A 131 12.65 1.79 -16.19
CA GLN A 131 13.16 2.53 -17.35
C GLN A 131 12.53 2.05 -18.66
N LYS A 132 12.38 0.73 -18.84
CA LYS A 132 11.73 0.14 -20.02
C LYS A 132 10.24 0.48 -20.14
N LYS A 133 9.55 0.70 -19.00
CA LYS A 133 8.16 1.19 -18.99
C LYS A 133 8.04 2.58 -19.60
N GLY A 134 9.11 3.38 -19.61
CA GLY A 134 9.11 4.73 -20.17
C GLY A 134 8.36 5.76 -19.34
N SER A 135 8.15 5.49 -18.04
CA SER A 135 7.53 6.46 -17.13
C SER A 135 8.45 7.68 -16.94
N PRO A 136 7.93 8.92 -17.09
CA PRO A 136 8.73 10.13 -16.84
C PRO A 136 9.06 10.30 -15.35
N GLU A 137 8.20 9.79 -14.46
CA GLU A 137 8.44 9.82 -13.02
C GLU A 137 9.27 8.63 -12.55
N ARG A 138 10.10 8.82 -11.52
CA ARG A 138 10.82 7.75 -10.83
C ARG A 138 9.88 6.99 -9.89
N LEU A 139 9.94 5.66 -9.90
CA LEU A 139 9.27 4.84 -8.90
C LEU A 139 9.85 5.12 -7.51
N LYS A 140 8.97 5.37 -6.54
CA LYS A 140 9.37 5.50 -5.14
C LYS A 140 9.60 4.11 -4.56
N VAL A 141 10.70 3.96 -3.84
CA VAL A 141 11.06 2.70 -3.18
C VAL A 141 11.39 2.92 -1.72
N MET A 142 11.17 1.91 -0.89
CA MET A 142 11.75 1.79 0.44
C MET A 142 12.65 0.55 0.51
N VAL A 143 13.67 0.62 1.36
CA VAL A 143 14.53 -0.52 1.67
C VAL A 143 13.92 -1.26 2.86
N GLN A 144 13.69 -2.56 2.69
CA GLN A 144 13.19 -3.41 3.77
C GLN A 144 14.36 -3.92 4.60
N ILE A 145 14.32 -3.65 5.90
CA ILE A 145 15.30 -4.10 6.87
C ILE A 145 14.61 -5.09 7.81
N ASN A 146 15.23 -6.25 8.03
CA ASN A 146 14.80 -7.16 9.09
C ASN A 146 15.22 -6.57 10.45
N THR A 147 14.23 -6.29 11.29
CA THR A 147 14.44 -5.78 12.66
C THR A 147 14.06 -6.77 13.76
N SER A 148 13.68 -8.02 13.42
CA SER A 148 13.27 -9.03 14.40
C SER A 148 14.44 -9.75 15.06
N GLY A 149 15.61 -9.76 14.42
CA GLY A 149 16.77 -10.54 14.86
C GLY A 149 16.68 -12.03 14.53
N GLU A 150 15.62 -12.45 13.82
CA GLU A 150 15.50 -13.81 13.28
C GLU A 150 16.25 -13.92 11.94
N GLU A 151 16.74 -15.11 11.58
CA GLU A 151 17.40 -15.33 10.29
C GLU A 151 16.43 -15.14 9.11
N SER A 152 16.93 -14.67 7.96
CA SER A 152 16.19 -14.35 6.73
C SER A 152 16.66 -15.13 5.52
#